data_AF-A0A7X3HEV0-F1
#
_entry.id   AF-A0A7X3HEV0-F1
#
_cell.length_a   1.000
_cell.length_b   1.000
_cell.length_c   1.000
_cell.angle_alpha   90.00
_cell.angle_beta   90.00
_cell.angle_gamma   90.00
#
_symmetry.space_group_name_H-M   'P 1'
#
loop_
_entity.id
_entity.type
_entity.pdbx_description
1 polymer ?
#
loop_
_entity_poly.entity_id
_entity_poly.type
_entity_poly.pdbx_seq_one_letter_code
_entity_poly.pdbx_strand_id
1 'polypeptide(L)'
;MKIGRNDKCWCGSGRKYKSCHMSFDNRIKDFQNRGYEVPNHQMIKTPEQIEGIREAGKRNTMVLDYITPFVKEGVTTEELDRRIEEYTRKMGCIP
;
A
#
# COMPACT_ATOMS: atom_id res chain seq x y z
N MET A 1 3.81 -20.72 11.48
CA MET A 1 3.14 -21.85 10.80
C MET A 1 4.08 -22.36 9.72
N LYS A 2 4.37 -23.66 9.66
CA LYS A 2 5.28 -24.24 8.65
C LYS A 2 4.43 -24.79 7.50
N ILE A 3 4.45 -24.10 6.35
CA ILE A 3 3.72 -24.52 5.14
C ILE A 3 4.52 -25.61 4.38
N GLY A 4 3.87 -26.72 4.06
CA GLY A 4 4.43 -27.81 3.28
C GLY A 4 4.52 -27.47 1.79
N ARG A 5 5.48 -28.09 1.10
CA ARG A 5 5.78 -27.82 -0.33
C ARG A 5 4.56 -27.99 -1.25
N ASN A 6 3.68 -28.96 -0.95
CA ASN A 6 2.49 -29.25 -1.75
C ASN A 6 1.20 -28.62 -1.19
N ASP A 7 1.26 -27.93 -0.04
CA ASP A 7 0.10 -27.32 0.60
C ASP A 7 -0.42 -26.12 -0.20
N LYS A 8 -1.65 -25.69 0.09
CA LYS A 8 -2.23 -24.48 -0.51
C LYS A 8 -1.46 -23.24 -0.05
N CYS A 9 -1.10 -22.37 -1.00
CA CYS A 9 -0.30 -21.18 -0.71
C CYS A 9 -1.03 -20.18 0.19
N TRP A 10 -0.29 -19.51 1.08
CA TRP A 10 -0.80 -18.51 2.03
C TRP A 10 -1.46 -17.30 1.37
N CYS A 11 -1.12 -16.98 0.12
CA CYS A 11 -1.67 -15.84 -0.62
C CYS A 11 -3.15 -15.98 -1.07
N GLY A 12 -3.81 -17.10 -0.74
CA GLY A 12 -5.21 -17.33 -1.12
C GLY A 12 -5.44 -17.77 -2.59
N SER A 13 -4.39 -17.87 -3.41
CA SER A 13 -4.51 -18.22 -4.83
C SER A 13 -4.98 -19.66 -5.14
N GLY A 14 -5.09 -20.52 -4.13
CA GLY A 14 -5.43 -21.94 -4.30
C GLY A 14 -4.35 -22.82 -4.95
N ARG A 15 -3.21 -22.25 -5.38
CA ARG A 15 -2.08 -22.98 -6.00
C ARG A 15 -1.25 -23.71 -4.93
N LYS A 16 -0.50 -24.74 -5.34
CA LYS A 16 0.51 -25.40 -4.48
C LYS A 16 1.60 -24.39 -4.10
N TYR A 17 2.05 -24.39 -2.85
CA TYR A 17 3.04 -23.44 -2.32
C TYR A 17 4.32 -23.40 -3.16
N LYS A 18 4.85 -24.58 -3.53
CA LYS A 18 6.05 -24.72 -4.38
C LYS A 18 6.01 -23.99 -5.71
N SER A 19 4.82 -23.85 -6.30
CA SER A 19 4.61 -23.24 -7.61
C SER A 19 4.01 -21.84 -7.50
N CYS A 20 3.97 -21.27 -6.29
CA CYS A 20 3.37 -19.96 -6.04
C CYS A 20 4.38 -19.04 -5.34
N HIS A 21 4.50 -19.07 -4.01
CA HIS A 21 5.36 -18.13 -3.26
C HIS A 21 6.61 -18.76 -2.63
N MET A 22 6.88 -20.06 -2.81
CA MET A 22 8.06 -20.69 -2.19
C MET A 22 9.39 -20.05 -2.61
N SER A 23 9.57 -19.68 -3.88
CA SER A 23 10.77 -18.98 -4.35
C SER A 23 10.91 -17.60 -3.72
N PHE A 24 9.79 -16.88 -3.60
CA PHE A 24 9.71 -15.58 -2.97
C PHE A 24 10.05 -15.65 -1.47
N ASP A 25 9.45 -16.58 -0.73
CA ASP A 25 9.72 -16.79 0.70
C ASP A 25 11.16 -17.25 0.95
N ASN A 26 11.74 -18.07 0.05
CA ASN A 26 13.16 -18.43 0.12
C ASN A 26 14.06 -17.21 -0.02
N ARG A 27 13.71 -16.26 -0.90
CA ARG A 27 14.44 -15.00 -1.04
C ARG A 27 14.34 -14.14 0.21
N ILE A 28 13.15 -14.01 0.81
CA ILE A 28 12.98 -13.31 2.09
C ILE A 28 13.83 -13.97 3.19
N LYS A 29 13.79 -15.29 3.28
CA LYS A 29 14.57 -16.06 4.26
C LYS A 29 16.07 -15.86 4.10
N ASP A 30 16.55 -15.73 2.87
CA ASP A 30 17.96 -15.40 2.61
C ASP A 30 18.35 -14.01 3.15
N PHE A 31 17.49 -12.99 2.99
CA PHE A 31 17.71 -11.68 3.65
C PHE A 31 17.69 -11.81 5.18
N GLN A 32 16.74 -12.57 5.72
CA GLN A 32 16.65 -12.81 7.16
C GLN A 32 17.93 -13.48 7.70
N ASN A 33 18.44 -14.50 7.00
CA ASN A 33 19.68 -15.20 7.38
C ASN A 33 20.91 -14.29 7.34
N ARG A 34 20.89 -13.23 6.52
CA ARG A 34 21.92 -12.19 6.47
C ARG A 34 21.77 -11.12 7.56
N GLY A 35 20.76 -11.24 8.43
CA GLY A 35 20.52 -10.35 9.56
C GLY A 35 19.67 -9.13 9.23
N TYR A 36 19.04 -9.07 8.05
CA TYR A 36 18.14 -7.97 7.70
C TYR A 36 16.76 -8.16 8.35
N GLU A 37 16.12 -7.05 8.72
CA GLU A 37 14.69 -7.04 9.05
C GLU A 37 13.88 -7.33 7.78
N VAL A 38 12.91 -8.23 7.90
CA VAL A 38 12.09 -8.69 6.77
C VAL A 38 10.61 -8.64 7.10
N PRO A 39 9.75 -8.39 6.09
CA PRO A 39 8.31 -8.37 6.31
C PRO A 39 7.77 -9.76 6.62
N ASN A 40 6.74 -9.81 7.46
CA ASN A 40 5.91 -11.00 7.60
C ASN A 40 4.88 -11.09 6.44
N HIS A 41 4.22 -12.24 6.29
CA HIS A 41 3.25 -12.46 5.20
C HIS A 41 2.05 -11.50 5.21
N GLN A 42 1.65 -10.98 6.38
CA GLN A 42 0.54 -10.03 6.49
C GLN A 42 0.91 -8.63 5.97
N MET A 43 2.21 -8.32 5.89
CA MET A 43 2.69 -7.04 5.35
C MET A 43 2.67 -7.01 3.81
N ILE A 44 2.66 -8.18 3.16
CA ILE A 44 2.68 -8.32 1.71
C ILE A 44 1.30 -7.97 1.16
N LYS A 45 1.26 -7.00 0.26
CA LYS A 45 0.01 -6.49 -0.32
C LYS A 45 -0.55 -7.46 -1.35
N THR A 46 -1.87 -7.66 -1.33
CA THR A 46 -2.59 -8.39 -2.37
C THR A 46 -2.69 -7.56 -3.66
N PRO A 47 -2.94 -8.17 -4.82
CA PRO A 47 -3.17 -7.41 -6.06
C PRO A 47 -4.28 -6.37 -5.94
N GLU A 48 -5.37 -6.71 -5.24
CA GLU A 48 -6.48 -5.80 -4.97
C GLU A 48 -6.06 -4.62 -4.08
N GLN A 49 -5.29 -4.87 -3.02
CA GLN A 49 -4.75 -3.80 -2.17
C GLN A 49 -3.81 -2.88 -2.94
N ILE A 50 -2.96 -3.44 -3.82
CA ILE A 50 -2.07 -2.64 -4.67
C ILE A 50 -2.89 -1.74 -5.59
N GLU A 51 -3.97 -2.26 -6.19
CA GLU A 51 -4.84 -1.46 -7.05
C GLU A 51 -5.58 -0.36 -6.28
N GLY A 52 -6.09 -0.67 -5.09
CA GLY A 52 -6.66 0.33 -4.20
C GLY A 52 -5.68 1.44 -3.84
N ILE A 53 -4.41 1.11 -3.58
CA ILE A 53 -3.34 2.10 -3.34
C ILE A 53 -3.11 2.98 -4.58
N ARG A 54 -3.13 2.40 -5.79
CA ARG A 54 -2.97 3.18 -7.03
C ARG A 54 -4.11 4.15 -7.25
N GLU A 55 -5.35 3.71 -7.08
CA GLU A 55 -6.52 4.59 -7.19
C GLU A 55 -6.50 5.70 -6.13
N ALA A 56 -6.15 5.37 -4.89
CA ALA A 56 -5.95 6.37 -3.83
C ALA A 56 -4.86 7.39 -4.22
N GLY A 57 -3.74 6.93 -4.80
CA GLY A 57 -2.66 7.80 -5.28
C GLY A 57 -3.10 8.76 -6.39
N LYS A 58 -3.95 8.31 -7.33
CA LYS A 58 -4.54 9.19 -8.35
C LYS A 58 -5.37 10.30 -7.73
N ARG A 59 -6.24 9.97 -6.77
CA ARG A 59 -7.06 10.96 -6.04
C ARG A 59 -6.20 11.91 -5.23
N ASN A 60 -5.18 11.42 -4.54
CA ASN A 60 -4.26 12.26 -3.78
C ASN A 60 -3.51 13.25 -4.67
N THR A 61 -3.12 12.84 -5.88
CA THR A 61 -2.51 13.75 -6.87
C THR A 61 -3.45 14.90 -7.21
N MET A 62 -4.74 14.63 -7.43
CA MET A 62 -5.73 15.68 -7.67
C MET A 62 -5.87 16.66 -6.50
N VAL A 63 -5.80 16.18 -5.25
CA VAL A 63 -5.80 17.04 -4.06
C VAL A 63 -4.56 17.94 -4.04
N LEU A 64 -3.38 17.40 -4.34
CA LEU A 64 -2.13 18.16 -4.39
C LEU A 64 -2.16 19.22 -5.49
N ASP A 65 -2.63 18.88 -6.69
CA ASP A 65 -2.78 19.81 -7.80
C ASP A 65 -3.76 20.95 -7.45
N TYR A 66 -4.87 20.61 -6.77
CA TYR A 66 -5.85 21.58 -6.30
C TYR A 66 -5.28 22.53 -5.24
N ILE A 67 -4.54 22.02 -4.26
CA ILE A 67 -4.10 22.85 -3.12
C ILE A 67 -2.90 23.73 -3.46
N THR A 68 -2.02 23.28 -4.37
CA THR A 68 -0.78 23.97 -4.78
C THR A 68 -0.93 25.48 -5.00
N PRO A 69 -1.89 26.00 -5.80
CA PRO A 69 -2.02 27.45 -6.03
C PRO A 69 -2.42 28.27 -4.78
N PHE A 70 -2.86 27.62 -3.69
CA PHE A 70 -3.23 28.28 -2.45
C PHE A 70 -2.08 28.37 -1.43
N VAL A 71 -0.98 27.63 -1.66
CA VAL A 71 0.21 27.68 -0.80
C VAL A 71 0.99 28.96 -1.11
N LYS A 72 0.67 30.04 -0.40
CA LYS A 72 1.29 31.36 -0.56
C LYS A 72 1.36 32.09 0.78
N GLU A 73 2.22 33.09 0.86
CA GLU A 73 2.36 33.94 2.05
C GLU A 73 1.01 34.54 2.47
N GLY A 74 0.80 34.60 3.79
CA GLY A 74 -0.44 35.10 4.38
C GLY A 74 -1.59 34.08 4.44
N VAL A 75 -1.44 32.89 3.87
CA VAL A 75 -2.41 31.78 4.04
C VAL A 75 -1.99 30.90 5.22
N THR A 76 -2.94 30.61 6.13
CA THR A 76 -2.68 29.75 7.29
C THR A 76 -2.72 28.28 6.91
N THR A 77 -2.03 27.43 7.68
CA THR A 77 -2.09 25.97 7.50
C THR A 77 -3.49 25.41 7.74
N GLU A 78 -4.27 26.00 8.66
CA GLU A 78 -5.66 25.61 8.93
C GLU A 78 -6.60 25.91 7.76
N GLU A 79 -6.38 27.03 7.04
CA GLU A 79 -7.13 27.33 5.81
C GLU A 79 -6.81 26.32 4.70
N LEU A 80 -5.54 25.91 4.57
CA LEU A 80 -5.16 24.87 3.62
C LEU A 80 -5.78 23.51 3.98
N ASP A 81 -5.73 23.14 5.27
CA ASP A 81 -6.31 21.91 5.80
C ASP A 81 -7.82 21.82 5.51
N ARG A 82 -8.56 22.89 5.81
CA ARG A 82 -10.00 22.97 5.49
C ARG A 82 -10.28 22.80 4.00
N ARG A 83 -9.50 23.43 3.12
CA ARG A 83 -9.65 23.29 1.67
C ARG A 83 -9.39 21.87 1.20
N ILE A 84 -8.35 21.23 1.74
CA ILE A 84 -8.02 19.83 1.46
C ILE A 84 -9.16 18.92 1.91
N GLU A 85 -9.67 19.08 3.14
CA GLU A 85 -10.78 18.27 3.66
C GLU A 85 -12.03 18.41 2.79
N GLU A 86 -12.46 19.65 2.51
CA GLU A 86 -13.64 19.90 1.67
C GLU A 86 -13.50 19.29 0.28
N TYR A 87 -12.33 19.45 -0.37
CA TYR A 87 -12.09 18.93 -1.71
C TYR A 87 -12.02 17.39 -1.73
N THR A 88 -11.38 16.79 -0.72
CA THR A 88 -11.26 15.33 -0.57
C THR A 88 -12.64 14.70 -0.39
N ARG A 89 -13.49 15.27 0.48
CA ARG A 89 -14.86 14.80 0.70
C ARG A 89 -15.74 14.98 -0.54
N LYS A 90 -15.60 16.09 -1.29
CA LYS A 90 -16.34 16.30 -2.56
C LYS A 90 -16.06 15.21 -3.60
N MET A 91 -14.87 14.62 -3.58
CA MET A 91 -14.50 13.51 -4.46
C MET A 91 -14.97 12.13 -3.97
N GLY A 92 -15.67 12.08 -2.82
CA GLY A 92 -16.09 10.84 -2.17
C GLY A 92 -14.93 10.11 -1.46
N CYS A 93 -13.82 10.79 -1.21
CA CYS A 93 -12.67 10.23 -0.51
C CYS A 93 -12.72 10.54 0.98
N ILE A 94 -11.97 9.77 1.76
CA ILE A 94 -11.79 9.99 3.20
C ILE A 94 -10.48 10.78 3.37
N PRO A 95 -10.51 11.95 4.02
CA PRO A 95 -9.30 12.72 4.34
C PRO A 95 -8.47 12.05 5.45
#